data_AF-A0A2S6IRK2-F1
#
_entry.id   AF-A0A2S6IRK2-F1
#
_cell.length_a   1.000
_cell.length_b   1.000
_cell.length_c   1.000
_cell.angle_alpha   90.00
_cell.angle_beta   90.00
_cell.angle_gamma   90.00
#
_symmetry.space_group_name_H-M   'P 1'
#
loop_
_entity.id
_entity.type
_entity.pdbx_description
1 polymer ?
#
loop_
_entity_poly.entity_id
_entity_poly.type
_entity_poly.pdbx_seq_one_letter_code
_entity_poly.pdbx_strand_id
1 'polypeptide(L)'
;MEILSNIQEFINANFVRLGFVIILFIYFLSLLPKISSKIALQIMRFLILINCLFHWLLVITSFFTDQAIFSLNRLNGPYSSFYIIMLLGSLILPLVLFIPKAGSKVWILFLVSLLSNIGFWMERWVIIVTSIHRDYLPPTHTAEIDLMLGTQALVLAHSLFIAVIFVLLGTWLENRAEKLKLKTTFFK
;
A
#
# COMPACT_ATOMS: atom_id res chain seq x y z
N MET A 1 -9.82 -6.59 -17.41
CA MET A 1 -10.04 -5.91 -16.11
C MET A 1 -9.74 -6.82 -14.93
N GLU A 2 -10.23 -8.07 -14.94
CA GLU A 2 -10.09 -9.01 -13.81
C GLU A 2 -8.63 -9.36 -13.43
N ILE A 3 -7.75 -9.62 -14.40
CA ILE A 3 -6.33 -9.91 -14.10
C ILE A 3 -5.66 -8.70 -13.42
N LEU A 4 -6.01 -7.49 -13.86
CA LEU A 4 -5.42 -6.25 -13.36
C LEU A 4 -5.86 -5.97 -11.92
N SER A 5 -7.16 -6.16 -11.63
CA SER A 5 -7.69 -6.05 -10.26
C SER A 5 -7.09 -7.11 -9.34
N ASN A 6 -6.93 -8.35 -9.80
CA ASN A 6 -6.35 -9.42 -8.98
C ASN A 6 -4.89 -9.15 -8.61
N ILE A 7 -4.09 -8.63 -9.56
CA ILE A 7 -2.71 -8.21 -9.30
C ILE A 7 -2.68 -7.05 -8.28
N GLN A 8 -3.55 -6.06 -8.45
CA GLN A 8 -3.62 -4.93 -7.52
C GLN A 8 -4.06 -5.37 -6.11
N GLU A 9 -5.04 -6.26 -6.00
CA GLU A 9 -5.47 -6.83 -4.73
C GLU A 9 -4.34 -7.61 -4.05
N PHE A 10 -3.59 -8.40 -4.83
CA PHE A 10 -2.43 -9.10 -4.33
C PHE A 10 -1.37 -8.13 -3.78
N ILE A 11 -1.02 -7.07 -4.52
CA ILE A 11 -0.05 -6.07 -4.08
C ILE A 11 -0.55 -5.36 -2.81
N ASN A 12 -1.82 -4.94 -2.80
CA ASN A 12 -2.39 -4.24 -1.67
C ASN A 12 -2.44 -5.12 -0.41
N ALA A 13 -2.88 -6.38 -0.55
CA ALA A 13 -3.02 -7.30 0.57
C ALA A 13 -1.67 -7.61 1.25
N ASN A 14 -0.60 -7.71 0.46
CA ASN A 14 0.71 -8.10 0.96
C ASN A 14 1.59 -6.92 1.38
N PHE A 15 1.54 -5.80 0.66
CA PHE A 15 2.54 -4.73 0.81
C PHE A 15 1.97 -3.38 1.25
N VAL A 16 0.72 -3.06 0.92
CA VAL A 16 0.13 -1.73 1.23
C VAL A 16 -0.71 -1.77 2.51
N ARG A 17 -1.47 -2.84 2.73
CA ARG A 17 -2.39 -3.00 3.87
C ARG A 17 -1.71 -2.86 5.23
N LEU A 18 -0.45 -3.26 5.37
CA LEU A 18 0.36 -3.02 6.57
C LEU A 18 1.78 -2.56 6.21
N GLY A 19 1.93 -1.84 5.09
CA GLY A 19 3.24 -1.37 4.64
C GLY A 19 3.96 -0.49 5.66
N PHE A 20 3.21 0.28 6.45
CA PHE A 20 3.77 1.13 7.51
C PHE A 20 4.36 0.29 8.65
N VAL A 21 3.77 -0.87 8.96
CA VAL A 21 4.32 -1.84 9.93
C VAL A 21 5.61 -2.43 9.38
N ILE A 22 5.63 -2.83 8.11
CA ILE A 22 6.82 -3.37 7.44
C ILE A 22 7.97 -2.35 7.50
N ILE A 23 7.72 -1.10 7.14
CA ILE A 23 8.73 -0.03 7.15
C ILE A 23 9.22 0.27 8.57
N LEU A 24 8.31 0.36 9.55
CA LEU A 24 8.67 0.58 10.95
C LEU A 24 9.52 -0.57 11.51
N PHE A 25 9.17 -1.81 11.15
CA PHE A 25 9.92 -2.98 11.59
C PHE A 25 11.29 -3.08 10.91
N ILE A 26 11.40 -2.76 9.62
CA ILE A 26 12.70 -2.62 8.93
C ILE A 26 13.57 -1.58 9.63
N TYR A 27 13.00 -0.43 10.01
CA TYR A 27 13.73 0.59 10.76
C TYR A 27 14.19 0.07 12.12
N PHE A 28 13.33 -0.62 12.87
CA PHE A 28 13.69 -1.23 14.15
C PHE A 28 14.83 -2.25 14.01
N LEU A 29 14.77 -3.15 13.02
CA LEU A 29 15.83 -4.12 12.76
C LEU A 29 17.15 -3.46 12.34
N SER A 30 17.10 -2.28 11.72
CA SER A 30 18.30 -1.51 11.36
C SER A 30 19.07 -0.92 12.55
N LEU A 31 18.48 -0.94 13.75
CA LEU A 31 19.19 -0.63 14.98
C LEU A 31 20.24 -1.70 15.34
N LEU A 32 20.16 -2.88 14.71
CA LEU A 32 21.14 -3.95 14.87
C LEU A 32 22.39 -3.67 14.01
N PRO A 33 23.61 -3.73 14.58
CA PRO A 33 24.84 -3.23 13.96
C PRO A 33 25.34 -3.99 12.71
N LYS A 34 24.67 -5.09 12.32
CA LYS A 34 25.03 -5.91 11.15
C LYS A 34 24.02 -5.84 10.00
N ILE A 35 22.91 -5.13 10.20
CA ILE A 35 21.78 -5.14 9.27
C ILE A 35 21.76 -3.84 8.49
N SER A 36 21.73 -3.94 7.16
CA SER A 36 21.47 -2.76 6.33
C SER A 36 20.00 -2.69 5.92
N SER A 37 19.39 -1.53 6.16
CA SER A 37 17.99 -1.24 5.79
C SER A 37 17.85 -0.47 4.48
N LYS A 38 18.93 0.02 3.89
CA LYS A 38 18.86 0.93 2.73
C LYS A 38 18.15 0.27 1.55
N ILE A 39 18.63 -0.90 1.12
CA ILE A 39 18.05 -1.63 -0.02
C ILE A 39 16.61 -2.07 0.29
N ALA A 40 16.33 -2.56 1.50
CA ALA A 40 14.99 -2.99 1.91
C ALA A 40 13.96 -1.86 1.84
N LEU A 41 14.31 -0.67 2.35
CA LEU A 41 13.44 0.51 2.29
C LEU A 41 13.23 1.00 0.85
N GLN A 42 14.23 0.85 -0.01
CA GLN A 42 14.08 1.20 -1.42
C GLN A 42 13.20 0.20 -2.18
N ILE A 43 13.28 -1.09 -1.87
CA ILE A 43 12.33 -2.09 -2.40
C ILE A 43 10.90 -1.69 -2.00
N MET A 44 10.67 -1.34 -0.73
CA MET A 44 9.36 -0.87 -0.26
C MET A 44 8.88 0.38 -1.00
N ARG A 45 9.76 1.36 -1.22
CA ARG A 45 9.46 2.55 -2.03
C ARG A 45 8.95 2.16 -3.41
N PHE A 46 9.65 1.27 -4.11
CA PHE A 46 9.25 0.85 -5.46
C PHE A 46 7.93 0.08 -5.45
N LEU A 47 7.66 -0.77 -4.46
CA LEU A 47 6.39 -1.48 -4.35
C LEU A 47 5.20 -0.52 -4.16
N ILE A 48 5.36 0.51 -3.32
CA ILE A 48 4.33 1.55 -3.12
C ILE A 48 4.10 2.34 -4.41
N LEU A 49 5.16 2.70 -5.12
CA LEU A 49 5.07 3.40 -6.40
C LEU A 49 4.41 2.54 -7.48
N ILE A 50 4.76 1.26 -7.59
CA ILE A 50 4.14 0.32 -8.52
C ILE A 50 2.64 0.23 -8.23
N ASN A 51 2.25 0.06 -6.96
CA ASN A 51 0.83 0.04 -6.59
C ASN A 51 0.10 1.32 -7.01
N CYS A 52 0.72 2.49 -6.78
CA CYS A 52 0.16 3.77 -7.21
C CYS A 52 -0.04 3.84 -8.74
N LEU A 53 0.92 3.35 -9.52
CA LEU A 53 0.80 3.31 -10.98
C LEU A 53 -0.30 2.35 -11.44
N PHE A 54 -0.48 1.21 -10.78
CA PHE A 54 -1.60 0.30 -11.03
C PHE A 54 -2.96 0.98 -10.77
N HIS A 55 -3.08 1.69 -9.63
CA HIS A 55 -4.27 2.47 -9.31
C HIS A 55 -4.55 3.56 -10.36
N TRP A 56 -3.52 4.29 -10.81
CA TRP A 56 -3.66 5.24 -11.92
C TRP A 56 -4.14 4.57 -13.20
N LEU A 57 -3.59 3.41 -13.54
CA LEU A 57 -4.00 2.65 -14.72
C LEU A 57 -5.48 2.24 -14.62
N LEU A 58 -5.95 1.76 -13.47
CA LEU A 58 -7.36 1.44 -13.25
C LEU A 58 -8.28 2.66 -13.37
N VAL A 59 -7.86 3.79 -12.84
CA VAL A 59 -8.63 5.04 -12.96
C VAL A 59 -8.72 5.44 -14.43
N ILE A 60 -7.60 5.42 -15.16
CA ILE A 60 -7.57 5.75 -16.59
C ILE A 60 -8.46 4.80 -17.41
N THR A 61 -8.38 3.48 -17.19
CA THR A 61 -9.25 2.53 -17.90
C THR A 61 -10.72 2.72 -17.56
N SER A 62 -11.04 3.14 -16.33
CA SER A 62 -12.42 3.48 -15.95
C SER A 62 -12.97 4.67 -16.75
N PHE A 63 -12.13 5.62 -17.18
CA PHE A 63 -12.55 6.75 -18.03
C PHE A 63 -12.86 6.34 -19.48
N PHE A 64 -12.26 5.26 -19.98
CA PHE A 64 -12.53 4.73 -21.32
C PHE A 64 -13.72 3.76 -21.35
N THR A 65 -14.39 3.55 -20.22
CA THR A 65 -15.55 2.67 -20.10
C THR A 65 -16.72 3.43 -19.49
N ASP A 66 -17.93 2.86 -19.54
CA ASP A 66 -19.12 3.48 -18.91
C ASP A 66 -19.01 3.60 -17.38
N GLN A 67 -17.97 3.01 -16.78
CA GLN A 67 -17.64 3.13 -15.35
C GLN A 67 -17.29 4.57 -14.94
N ALA A 68 -16.90 5.43 -15.89
CA ALA A 68 -16.63 6.84 -15.64
C ALA A 68 -17.83 7.56 -14.99
N ILE A 69 -19.05 7.24 -15.42
CA ILE A 69 -20.28 7.84 -14.90
C ILE A 69 -20.48 7.48 -13.43
N PHE A 70 -20.17 6.24 -13.04
CA PHE A 70 -20.24 5.79 -11.64
C PHE A 70 -19.22 6.51 -10.76
N SER A 71 -17.99 6.69 -11.25
CA SER A 71 -16.95 7.44 -10.55
C SER A 71 -17.31 8.92 -10.35
N LEU A 72 -17.91 9.56 -11.36
CA LEU A 72 -18.40 10.94 -11.27
C LEU A 72 -19.57 11.08 -10.29
N ASN A 73 -20.48 10.11 -10.27
CA ASN A 73 -21.58 10.08 -9.29
C ASN A 73 -21.09 9.92 -7.86
N ARG A 74 -19.96 9.22 -7.64
CA ARG A 74 -19.31 9.13 -6.31
C ARG A 74 -18.66 10.44 -5.89
N LEU A 75 -18.09 11.20 -6.84
CA LEU A 75 -17.52 12.53 -6.59
C LEU A 75 -18.57 13.59 -6.26
N ASN A 76 -19.76 13.52 -6.85
CA ASN A 76 -20.85 14.47 -6.62
C ASN A 76 -21.88 13.98 -5.58
N GLY A 77 -21.66 12.80 -4.99
CA GLY A 77 -22.56 12.18 -4.03
C GLY A 77 -22.34 12.64 -2.58
N PRO A 78 -23.20 12.20 -1.65
CA PRO A 78 -23.08 12.52 -0.22
C PRO A 78 -21.79 11.98 0.44
N TYR A 79 -21.12 11.02 -0.20
CA TYR A 79 -19.87 10.40 0.27
C TYR A 79 -18.63 10.90 -0.48
N SER A 80 -18.72 12.04 -1.17
CA SER A 80 -17.64 12.63 -1.97
C SER A 80 -16.35 12.85 -1.19
N SER A 81 -16.44 13.32 0.06
CA SER A 81 -15.26 13.56 0.91
C SER A 81 -14.45 12.28 1.14
N PHE A 82 -15.12 11.14 1.39
CA PHE A 82 -14.45 9.84 1.57
C PHE A 82 -13.81 9.34 0.27
N TYR A 83 -14.48 9.55 -0.86
CA TYR A 83 -13.93 9.22 -2.17
C TYR A 83 -12.70 10.10 -2.52
N ILE A 84 -12.70 11.37 -2.15
CA ILE A 84 -11.53 12.26 -2.33
C ILE A 84 -10.36 11.81 -1.44
N ILE A 85 -10.62 11.44 -0.18
CA ILE A 85 -9.57 10.92 0.74
C ILE A 85 -8.97 9.63 0.18
N MET A 86 -9.81 8.73 -0.36
CA MET A 86 -9.36 7.53 -1.05
C MET A 86 -8.41 7.86 -2.21
N LEU A 87 -8.79 8.78 -3.09
CA LEU A 87 -7.95 9.22 -4.22
C LEU A 87 -6.64 9.86 -3.71
N LEU A 88 -6.70 10.69 -2.68
CA LEU A 88 -5.50 11.32 -2.13
C LEU A 88 -4.53 10.28 -1.57
N GLY A 89 -5.01 9.32 -0.78
CA GLY A 89 -4.21 8.27 -0.12
C GLY A 89 -3.55 7.30 -1.10
N SER A 90 -4.29 6.87 -2.12
CA SER A 90 -3.84 5.80 -3.02
C SER A 90 -3.25 6.30 -4.35
N LEU A 91 -3.68 7.47 -4.86
CA LEU A 91 -3.24 8.02 -6.16
C LEU A 91 -2.21 9.13 -6.04
N ILE A 92 -2.38 10.06 -5.09
CA ILE A 92 -1.63 11.33 -5.10
C ILE A 92 -0.45 11.27 -4.12
N LEU A 93 -0.68 10.84 -2.88
CA LEU A 93 0.35 10.81 -1.85
C LEU A 93 1.57 9.92 -2.19
N PRO A 94 1.41 8.73 -2.79
CA PRO A 94 2.54 7.91 -3.19
C PRO A 94 3.47 8.57 -4.21
N LEU A 95 2.96 9.51 -5.03
CA LEU A 95 3.76 10.20 -6.05
C LEU A 95 4.89 11.03 -5.43
N VAL A 96 4.77 11.45 -4.17
CA VAL A 96 5.84 12.14 -3.44
C VAL A 96 7.11 11.28 -3.37
N LEU A 97 6.97 9.95 -3.40
CA LEU A 97 8.11 9.01 -3.36
C LEU A 97 8.90 8.94 -4.68
N PHE A 98 8.42 9.54 -5.78
CA PHE A 98 9.23 9.72 -6.99
C PHE A 98 10.39 10.68 -6.75
N ILE A 99 10.23 11.64 -5.83
CA ILE A 99 11.28 12.61 -5.50
C ILE A 99 12.38 11.88 -4.72
N PRO A 100 13.62 11.74 -5.24
CA PRO A 100 14.66 10.92 -4.61
C PRO A 100 15.00 11.37 -3.18
N LYS A 101 14.98 12.69 -2.94
CA LYS A 101 15.20 13.29 -1.60
C LYS A 101 14.10 12.94 -0.59
N ALA A 102 12.88 12.69 -1.06
CA ALA A 102 11.75 12.33 -0.20
C ALA A 102 11.70 10.81 0.00
N GLY A 103 11.83 10.05 -1.07
CA GLY A 103 11.80 8.58 -1.07
C GLY A 103 13.01 7.90 -0.42
N SER A 104 14.05 8.64 -0.04
CA SER A 104 15.19 8.12 0.75
C SER A 104 15.02 8.25 2.26
N LYS A 105 14.04 9.05 2.72
CA LYS A 105 13.82 9.28 4.16
C LYS A 105 12.81 8.27 4.72
N VAL A 106 13.23 7.51 5.72
CA VAL A 106 12.40 6.48 6.39
C VAL A 106 11.07 7.06 6.89
N TRP A 107 11.12 8.23 7.52
CA TRP A 107 9.93 8.90 8.07
C TRP A 107 8.91 9.28 6.99
N ILE A 108 9.36 9.67 5.80
CA ILE A 108 8.46 10.00 4.68
C ILE A 108 7.85 8.71 4.12
N LEU A 109 8.64 7.66 3.96
CA LEU A 109 8.13 6.34 3.53
C LEU A 109 7.07 5.81 4.50
N PHE A 110 7.32 5.92 5.80
CA PHE A 110 6.38 5.51 6.84
C PHE A 110 5.07 6.31 6.76
N LEU A 111 5.14 7.64 6.70
CA LEU A 111 3.95 8.49 6.63
C LEU A 111 3.15 8.25 5.35
N VAL A 112 3.82 8.15 4.19
CA VAL A 112 3.15 7.85 2.92
C VAL A 112 2.47 6.48 3.00
N SER A 113 3.16 5.45 3.52
CA SER A 113 2.55 4.12 3.63
C SER A 113 1.38 4.08 4.61
N LEU A 114 1.42 4.86 5.69
CA LEU A 114 0.30 4.99 6.63
C LEU A 114 -0.91 5.64 5.95
N LEU A 115 -0.70 6.74 5.22
CA LEU A 115 -1.79 7.42 4.52
C LEU A 115 -2.34 6.60 3.35
N SER A 116 -1.50 5.84 2.65
CA SER A 116 -1.96 4.89 1.62
C SER A 116 -2.76 3.74 2.22
N ASN A 117 -2.44 3.30 3.44
CA ASN A 117 -3.29 2.34 4.15
C ASN A 117 -4.69 2.91 4.43
N ILE A 118 -4.76 4.17 4.86
CA ILE A 118 -6.05 4.86 5.05
C ILE A 118 -6.79 4.93 3.70
N GLY A 119 -6.11 5.30 2.61
CA GLY A 119 -6.69 5.34 1.26
C GLY A 119 -7.29 4.00 0.83
N PHE A 120 -6.58 2.89 1.05
CA PHE A 120 -7.05 1.55 0.76
C PHE A 120 -8.28 1.13 1.58
N TRP A 121 -8.32 1.48 2.87
CA TRP A 121 -9.50 1.23 3.70
C TRP A 121 -10.70 2.07 3.27
N MET A 122 -10.46 3.34 2.90
CA MET A 122 -11.49 4.23 2.38
C MET A 122 -12.05 3.74 1.05
N GLU A 123 -11.24 3.10 0.20
CA GLU A 123 -11.70 2.47 -1.04
C GLU A 123 -12.79 1.43 -0.77
N ARG A 124 -12.53 0.49 0.16
CA ARG A 124 -13.51 -0.52 0.55
C ARG A 124 -14.73 0.09 1.21
N TRP A 125 -14.54 1.09 2.07
CA TRP A 125 -15.63 1.77 2.74
C TRP A 125 -16.56 2.46 1.74
N VAL A 126 -16.01 3.21 0.78
CA VAL A 126 -16.80 3.90 -0.26
C VAL A 126 -17.55 2.89 -1.14
N ILE A 127 -16.91 1.79 -1.54
CA ILE A 127 -17.57 0.73 -2.31
C ILE A 127 -18.75 0.17 -1.54
N ILE A 128 -18.55 -0.27 -0.29
CA ILE A 128 -19.61 -0.90 0.52
C ILE A 128 -20.77 0.07 0.78
N VAL A 129 -20.46 1.28 1.26
CA VAL A 129 -21.49 2.25 1.65
C VAL A 129 -22.28 2.74 0.44
N THR A 130 -21.62 2.99 -0.70
CA THR A 130 -22.33 3.43 -1.91
C THR A 130 -23.19 2.32 -2.54
N SER A 131 -22.85 1.05 -2.34
CA SER A 131 -23.69 -0.09 -2.72
C SER A 131 -24.90 -0.24 -1.80
N ILE A 132 -24.70 -0.25 -0.48
CA ILE A 132 -25.79 -0.47 0.49
C ILE A 132 -26.79 0.69 0.51
N HIS A 133 -26.36 1.94 0.31
CA HIS A 133 -27.29 3.08 0.35
C HIS A 133 -28.41 2.99 -0.72
N ARG A 134 -28.20 2.19 -1.77
CA ARG A 134 -29.20 1.98 -2.83
C ARG A 134 -29.98 0.67 -2.70
N ASP A 135 -29.56 -0.23 -1.82
CA ASP A 135 -30.19 -1.53 -1.59
C ASP A 135 -30.90 -1.54 -0.23
N TYR A 136 -32.24 -1.64 -0.23
CA TYR A 136 -33.10 -1.51 0.95
C TYR A 136 -33.14 -2.74 1.88
N LEU A 137 -32.28 -3.74 1.68
CA LEU A 137 -32.28 -4.96 2.48
C LEU A 137 -31.37 -4.81 3.71
N PRO A 138 -31.89 -5.00 4.95
CA PRO A 138 -31.09 -4.89 6.15
C PRO A 138 -30.05 -6.02 6.21
N PRO A 139 -28.79 -5.73 6.58
CA PRO A 139 -27.77 -6.76 6.73
C PRO A 139 -28.08 -7.62 7.96
N THR A 140 -28.03 -8.94 7.80
CA THR A 140 -28.15 -9.91 8.90
C THR A 140 -26.75 -10.12 9.53
N HIS A 141 -26.60 -9.79 10.81
CA HIS A 141 -25.35 -9.96 11.55
C HIS A 141 -25.52 -10.95 12.70
N THR A 142 -24.83 -12.08 12.65
CA THR A 142 -24.63 -12.96 13.81
C THR A 142 -23.20 -13.49 13.83
N ALA A 143 -22.47 -13.16 14.91
CA ALA A 143 -21.24 -13.76 15.43
C ALA A 143 -19.97 -13.75 14.54
N GLU A 144 -19.19 -12.65 14.57
CA GLU A 144 -17.85 -12.61 13.93
C GLU A 144 -16.74 -11.88 14.74
N ILE A 145 -16.92 -11.56 16.03
CA ILE A 145 -15.95 -10.70 16.75
C ILE A 145 -14.62 -11.43 17.04
N ASP A 146 -14.64 -12.71 17.44
CA ASP A 146 -13.41 -13.48 17.74
C ASP A 146 -12.62 -13.86 16.48
N LEU A 147 -13.31 -14.09 15.34
CA LEU A 147 -12.67 -14.39 14.06
C LEU A 147 -11.94 -13.15 13.49
N MET A 148 -12.45 -11.95 13.75
CA MET A 148 -11.82 -10.70 13.31
C MET A 148 -10.48 -10.42 14.02
N LEU A 149 -10.37 -10.72 15.31
CA LEU A 149 -9.11 -10.60 16.05
C LEU A 149 -8.06 -11.61 15.57
N GLY A 150 -8.45 -12.87 15.36
CA GLY A 150 -7.55 -13.91 14.83
C GLY A 150 -7.03 -13.59 13.43
N THR A 151 -7.88 -13.08 12.54
CA THR A 151 -7.48 -12.69 11.18
C THR A 151 -6.57 -11.47 11.17
N GLN A 152 -6.76 -10.49 12.07
CA GLN A 152 -5.88 -9.34 12.20
C GLN A 152 -4.48 -9.72 12.72
N ALA A 153 -4.42 -10.62 13.71
CA ALA A 153 -3.15 -11.11 14.24
C ALA A 153 -2.34 -11.86 13.17
N LEU A 154 -2.99 -12.67 12.33
CA LEU A 154 -2.36 -13.36 11.21
C LEU A 154 -1.82 -12.38 10.15
N VAL A 155 -2.59 -11.34 9.81
CA VAL A 155 -2.17 -10.30 8.85
C VAL A 155 -0.97 -9.51 9.40
N LEU A 156 -0.94 -9.23 10.70
CA LEU A 156 0.21 -8.61 11.36
C LEU A 156 1.44 -9.54 11.32
N ALA A 157 1.29 -10.81 11.71
CA ALA A 157 2.38 -11.79 11.67
C ALA A 157 2.97 -11.94 10.26
N HIS A 158 2.10 -12.00 9.24
CA HIS A 158 2.49 -12.03 7.83
C HIS A 158 3.32 -10.79 7.43
N SER A 159 2.90 -9.60 7.87
CA SER A 159 3.63 -8.36 7.58
C SER A 159 5.04 -8.34 8.21
N LEU A 160 5.17 -8.85 9.44
CA LEU A 160 6.47 -8.96 10.11
C LEU A 160 7.37 -9.99 9.41
N PHE A 161 6.79 -11.11 8.95
CA PHE A 161 7.52 -12.12 8.19
C PHE A 161 8.06 -11.55 6.87
N ILE A 162 7.25 -10.80 6.11
CA ILE A 162 7.69 -10.10 4.90
C ILE A 162 8.81 -9.10 5.22
N ALA A 163 8.69 -8.35 6.31
CA ALA A 163 9.70 -7.39 6.72
C ALA A 163 11.06 -8.07 6.98
N VAL A 164 11.07 -9.23 7.65
CA VAL A 164 12.31 -10.02 7.85
C VAL A 164 12.91 -10.45 6.52
N ILE A 165 12.08 -10.96 5.58
CA ILE A 165 12.56 -11.35 4.24
C ILE A 165 13.23 -10.17 3.53
N PHE A 166 12.61 -9.00 3.54
CA PHE A 166 13.16 -7.80 2.89
C PHE A 166 14.47 -7.34 3.52
N VAL A 167 14.59 -7.41 4.84
CA VAL A 167 15.83 -7.07 5.53
C VAL A 167 16.96 -8.05 5.21
N LEU A 168 16.68 -9.35 5.23
CA LEU A 168 17.66 -10.39 4.89
C LEU A 168 18.11 -10.27 3.44
N LEU A 169 17.16 -10.12 2.51
CA LEU A 169 17.43 -9.93 1.09
C LEU A 169 18.22 -8.64 0.86
N GLY A 170 17.82 -7.53 1.48
CA GLY A 170 18.49 -6.24 1.36
C GLY A 170 19.93 -6.30 1.86
N THR A 171 20.15 -6.89 3.03
CA THR A 171 21.50 -7.05 3.61
C THR A 171 22.36 -7.97 2.74
N TRP A 172 21.80 -9.05 2.21
CA TRP A 172 22.52 -9.96 1.29
C TRP A 172 22.91 -9.26 -0.02
N LEU A 173 22.01 -8.48 -0.61
CA LEU A 173 22.28 -7.72 -1.83
C LEU A 173 23.38 -6.68 -1.62
N GLU A 174 23.39 -6.00 -0.47
CA GLU A 174 24.39 -4.98 -0.16
C GLU A 174 25.78 -5.60 0.01
N ASN A 175 25.88 -6.67 0.79
CA ASN A 175 27.13 -7.42 0.95
C ASN A 175 27.67 -7.96 -0.38
N ARG A 176 26.77 -8.35 -1.30
CA ARG A 176 27.16 -8.81 -2.64
C ARG A 176 27.63 -7.65 -3.53
N ALA A 177 26.96 -6.50 -3.47
CA ALA A 177 27.35 -5.31 -4.23
C ALA A 177 28.73 -4.79 -3.80
N GLU A 178 29.02 -4.78 -2.49
CA GLU A 178 30.34 -4.41 -1.95
C GLU A 178 31.45 -5.34 -2.43
N LYS A 179 31.22 -6.66 -2.40
CA LYS A 179 32.19 -7.66 -2.91
C LYS A 179 32.50 -7.48 -4.39
N LEU A 180 31.54 -7.03 -5.19
CA LEU A 180 31.68 -6.83 -6.63
C LEU A 180 32.22 -5.44 -7.01
N LYS A 181 32.52 -4.56 -6.03
CA LYS A 181 32.92 -3.16 -6.25
C LYS A 181 31.98 -2.38 -7.18
N LEU A 182 30.71 -2.79 -7.27
CA LEU A 182 29.73 -2.07 -8.06
C LEU A 182 29.48 -0.73 -7.36
N LYS A 183 29.74 0.40 -8.05
CA LYS A 183 29.29 1.70 -7.54
C LYS A 183 27.78 1.60 -7.41
N THR A 184 27.27 1.66 -6.18
CA THR A 184 25.85 1.79 -5.85
C THR A 184 25.36 3.18 -6.25
N THR A 185 25.42 3.49 -7.54
CA THR A 185 25.00 4.77 -8.12
C THR A 185 23.49 4.80 -8.36
N PHE A 186 22.84 3.64 -8.36
CA PHE A 186 21.39 3.48 -8.54
C PHE A 186 20.53 3.91 -7.35
N PHE A 187 21.16 4.23 -6.21
CA PHE A 187 20.49 4.36 -4.92
C PHE A 187 20.66 5.73 -4.23
N LYS A 188 21.16 6.74 -4.96
CA LYS A 188 21.18 8.14 -4.51
C LYS A 188 19.85 8.84 -4.73
#